data_AF-A0A497LPA5-F1
#
_entry.id   AF-A0A497LPA5-F1
#
_cell.length_a   1.000
_cell.length_b   1.000
_cell.length_c   1.000
_cell.angle_alpha   90.00
_cell.angle_beta   90.00
_cell.angle_gamma   90.00
#
_symmetry.space_group_name_H-M   'P 1'
#
loop_
_entity.id
_entity.type
_entity.pdbx_description
1 polymer ?
#
loop_
_entity_poly.entity_id
_entity_poly.type
_entity_poly.pdbx_seq_one_letter_code
_entity_poly.pdbx_strand_id
1 'polypeptide(L)'
;MKFTKSHALLVIASIGFSFILVFSTTLKNSGISSLQQVFSRMAFSLPLIFLLMMGKAKLEFRDSPHFMLRGLVFSAFLFSALSSIAFGCPVPVTVALIYTQPFFTAVISFLSGREKTSARKLAIVLVGMFGAFLASGLTPQQ
;
A
#
# COMPACT_ATOMS: atom_id res chain seq x y z
N MET A 1 17.82 -2.80 -18.84
CA MET A 1 16.88 -1.66 -18.85
C MET A 1 17.64 -0.40 -18.50
N LYS A 2 17.42 0.74 -19.18
CA LYS A 2 18.05 2.02 -18.82
C LYS A 2 17.28 2.66 -17.66
N PHE A 3 17.98 3.24 -16.70
CA PHE A 3 17.36 3.97 -15.59
C PHE A 3 16.66 5.22 -16.14
N THR A 4 15.36 5.37 -15.86
CA THR A 4 14.54 6.48 -16.37
C THR A 4 14.00 7.35 -15.23
N LYS A 5 13.47 8.53 -15.56
CA LYS A 5 12.80 9.41 -14.58
C LYS A 5 11.70 8.70 -13.77
N SER A 6 11.01 7.73 -14.38
CA SER A 6 10.01 6.88 -13.70
C SER A 6 10.62 6.03 -12.60
N HIS A 7 11.84 5.52 -12.77
CA HIS A 7 12.54 4.75 -11.74
C HIS A 7 12.93 5.64 -10.56
N ALA A 8 13.36 6.88 -10.82
CA ALA A 8 13.64 7.85 -9.75
C ALA A 8 12.38 8.19 -8.94
N LEU A 9 11.24 8.41 -9.60
CA LEU A 9 9.96 8.65 -8.94
C LEU A 9 9.51 7.45 -8.08
N LEU A 10 9.74 6.23 -8.56
CA LEU A 10 9.48 5.00 -7.79
C LEU A 10 10.33 4.93 -6.53
N VAL A 11 11.63 5.24 -6.61
CA VAL A 11 12.52 5.24 -5.44
C VAL A 11 12.05 6.26 -4.39
N ILE A 12 11.70 7.48 -4.82
CA ILE A 12 11.18 8.52 -3.92
C ILE A 12 9.87 8.05 -3.25
N ALA A 13 8.96 7.45 -4.03
CA ALA A 13 7.72 6.92 -3.50
C ALA A 13 7.96 5.80 -2.48
N SER A 14 8.89 4.87 -2.74
CA SER A 14 9.25 3.79 -1.82
C SER A 14 9.83 4.31 -0.51
N ILE A 15 10.69 5.31 -0.56
CA ILE A 15 11.23 5.98 0.63
C ILE A 15 10.09 6.61 1.42
N GLY A 16 9.22 7.39 0.77
CA GLY A 16 8.07 8.03 1.41
C GLY A 16 7.11 7.03 2.06
N PHE A 17 6.82 5.92 1.39
CA PHE A 17 5.97 4.86 1.93
C PHE A 17 6.55 4.19 3.18
N SER A 18 7.88 4.08 3.27
CA SER A 18 8.55 3.45 4.42
C SER A 18 8.33 4.23 5.72
N PHE A 19 8.13 5.56 5.64
CA PHE A 19 7.88 6.40 6.81
C PHE A 19 6.46 6.25 7.37
N ILE A 20 5.47 5.88 6.54
CA ILE A 20 4.05 5.91 6.90
C ILE A 20 3.78 5.04 8.14
N LEU A 21 4.22 3.79 8.13
CA LEU A 21 3.96 2.83 9.21
C LEU A 21 4.81 3.14 10.46
N VAL A 22 6.00 3.72 10.28
CA VAL A 22 6.85 4.19 11.38
C VAL A 22 6.18 5.33 12.14
N PHE A 23 5.76 6.40 11.44
CA PHE A 23 5.03 7.51 12.06
C PHE A 23 3.70 7.07 12.65
N SER A 24 3.00 6.15 11.99
CA SER A 24 1.75 5.58 12.50
C SER A 24 1.93 4.85 13.84
N THR A 25 3.05 4.17 14.02
CA THR A 25 3.41 3.51 15.28
C THR A 25 3.67 4.55 16.38
N THR A 26 4.37 5.63 16.07
CA THR A 26 4.55 6.75 17.01
C THR A 26 3.21 7.35 17.42
N LEU A 27 2.30 7.61 16.47
CA LEU A 27 0.96 8.14 16.77
C LEU A 27 0.15 7.17 17.63
N LYS A 28 0.26 5.86 17.38
CA LYS A 28 -0.37 4.83 18.21
C LYS A 28 0.18 4.84 19.64
N ASN A 29 1.50 4.94 19.80
CA ASN A 29 2.13 5.01 21.12
C ASN A 29 1.70 6.26 21.91
N SER A 30 1.33 7.33 21.21
CA SER A 30 0.70 8.53 21.79
C SER A 30 -0.80 8.38 22.08
N GLY A 31 -1.38 7.17 21.92
CA GLY A 31 -2.79 6.87 22.22
C GLY A 31 -3.77 7.10 21.06
N ILE A 32 -3.31 7.47 19.87
CA ILE A 32 -4.18 7.73 18.72
C ILE A 32 -4.61 6.41 18.07
N SER A 33 -5.93 6.21 17.94
CA SER A 33 -6.48 4.98 17.38
C SER A 33 -6.21 4.84 15.88
N SER A 34 -6.13 3.60 15.38
CA SER A 34 -5.96 3.31 13.95
C SER A 34 -7.03 3.98 13.09
N LEU A 35 -8.26 4.04 13.58
CA LEU A 35 -9.37 4.70 12.90
C LEU A 35 -9.14 6.21 12.82
N GLN A 36 -8.76 6.86 13.92
CA GLN A 36 -8.41 8.28 13.94
C GLN A 36 -7.30 8.58 12.94
N GLN A 37 -6.25 7.76 12.86
CA GLN A 37 -5.17 7.97 11.90
C GLN A 37 -5.65 7.92 10.43
N VAL A 38 -6.53 6.98 10.07
CA VAL A 38 -7.12 6.91 8.72
C VAL A 38 -7.99 8.13 8.43
N PHE A 39 -8.83 8.53 9.37
CA PHE A 39 -9.71 9.70 9.21
C PHE A 39 -8.91 11.01 9.13
N SER A 40 -7.93 11.22 10.01
CA SER A 40 -7.06 12.38 10.01
C SER A 40 -6.33 12.52 8.68
N ARG A 41 -5.87 11.41 8.09
CA ARG A 41 -5.28 11.44 6.74
C ARG A 41 -6.25 12.06 5.74
N MET A 42 -7.51 11.62 5.68
CA MET A 42 -8.48 12.17 4.74
C MET A 42 -8.80 13.64 5.05
N ALA A 43 -8.98 13.97 6.33
CA ALA A 43 -9.33 15.31 6.79
C ALA A 43 -8.26 16.36 6.47
N PHE A 44 -6.97 16.03 6.60
CA PHE A 44 -5.88 16.96 6.29
C PHE A 44 -5.46 16.93 4.81
N SER A 45 -5.50 15.76 4.16
CA SER A 45 -5.05 15.64 2.77
C SER A 45 -6.04 16.28 1.80
N LEU A 46 -7.35 16.18 2.06
CA LEU A 46 -8.37 16.64 1.12
C LEU A 46 -8.32 18.16 0.89
N PRO A 47 -8.24 19.04 1.91
CA PRO A 47 -8.08 20.48 1.71
C PRO A 47 -6.79 20.83 0.97
N LEU A 48 -5.68 20.18 1.32
CA LEU A 48 -4.38 20.40 0.67
C LEU A 48 -4.43 20.05 -0.82
N ILE A 49 -4.98 18.88 -1.17
CA ILE A 49 -5.14 18.44 -2.56
C ILE A 49 -6.11 19.36 -3.30
N PHE A 50 -7.22 19.75 -2.67
CA PHE A 50 -8.19 20.67 -3.25
C PHE A 50 -7.53 22.02 -3.61
N LEU A 51 -6.76 22.61 -2.69
CA LEU A 51 -6.03 23.85 -2.94
C LEU A 51 -5.04 23.72 -4.11
N LEU A 52 -4.31 22.60 -4.20
CA LEU A 52 -3.35 22.35 -5.27
C LEU A 52 -4.00 22.11 -6.64
N MET A 53 -5.21 21.56 -6.65
CA MET A 53 -5.94 21.18 -7.87
C MET A 53 -6.99 22.21 -8.29
N MET A 54 -7.20 23.27 -7.50
CA MET A 54 -8.19 24.30 -7.76
C MET A 54 -7.97 24.91 -9.15
N GLY A 55 -8.99 24.85 -10.01
CA GLY A 55 -8.95 25.34 -11.39
C GLY A 55 -8.23 24.45 -12.41
N LYS A 56 -7.63 23.33 -12.00
CA LYS A 56 -6.87 22.42 -12.89
C LYS A 56 -7.57 21.10 -13.18
N ALA A 57 -8.49 20.68 -12.31
CA ALA A 57 -9.18 19.40 -12.44
C ALA A 57 -10.62 19.56 -12.91
N LYS A 58 -10.98 18.84 -13.98
CA LYS A 58 -12.39 18.59 -14.32
C LYS A 58 -12.78 17.26 -13.70
N LEU A 59 -13.68 17.30 -12.73
CA LEU A 59 -14.25 16.08 -12.12
C LEU A 59 -15.56 15.77 -12.85
N GLU A 60 -15.59 14.62 -13.53
CA GLU A 60 -16.83 14.10 -14.11
C GLU A 60 -17.55 13.24 -13.08
N PHE A 61 -18.82 13.56 -12.79
CA PHE A 61 -19.62 12.79 -11.84
C PHE A 61 -19.83 11.33 -12.24
N ARG A 62 -19.68 11.00 -13.53
CA ARG A 62 -19.78 9.64 -14.05
C ARG A 62 -18.66 8.73 -13.53
N ASP A 63 -17.49 9.29 -13.23
CA ASP A 63 -16.34 8.54 -12.74
C ASP A 63 -16.32 8.42 -11.20
N SER A 64 -17.22 9.13 -10.52
CA SER A 64 -17.35 9.12 -9.05
C SER A 64 -17.41 7.71 -8.44
N PRO A 65 -18.16 6.73 -9.01
CA PRO A 65 -18.17 5.38 -8.45
C PRO A 65 -16.79 4.71 -8.44
N HIS A 66 -15.99 4.92 -9.49
CA HIS A 66 -14.63 4.37 -9.57
C HIS A 66 -13.70 5.01 -8.54
N PHE A 67 -13.80 6.33 -8.33
CA PHE A 67 -13.05 7.03 -7.31
C PHE A 67 -13.45 6.60 -5.89
N MET A 68 -14.75 6.43 -5.64
CA MET A 68 -15.27 5.94 -4.36
C MET A 68 -14.78 4.54 -4.06
N LEU A 69 -14.87 3.61 -5.02
CA LEU A 69 -14.42 2.24 -4.83
C LEU A 69 -12.91 2.18 -4.55
N ARG A 70 -12.11 2.93 -5.32
CA ARG A 70 -10.66 3.03 -5.09
C ARG A 70 -10.35 3.59 -3.69
N GLY A 71 -11.06 4.65 -3.28
CA GLY A 71 -10.91 5.25 -1.96
C GLY A 71 -11.26 4.26 -0.85
N LEU A 72 -12.37 3.53 -0.98
CA LEU A 72 -12.81 2.52 -0.04
C LEU A 72 -11.77 1.40 0.11
N VAL A 73 -11.31 0.81 -0.99
CA VAL A 73 -10.30 -0.26 -0.99
C VAL A 73 -9.02 0.22 -0.31
N PHE A 74 -8.56 1.43 -0.63
CA PHE A 74 -7.33 1.98 -0.05
C PHE A 74 -7.46 2.31 1.43
N SER A 75 -8.63 2.80 1.87
CA SER A 75 -8.92 3.05 3.28
C SER A 75 -9.03 1.75 4.08
N ALA A 76 -9.69 0.72 3.53
CA ALA A 76 -9.78 -0.60 4.13
C ALA A 76 -8.40 -1.26 4.26
N PHE A 77 -7.57 -1.15 3.21
CA PHE A 77 -6.18 -1.59 3.22
C PHE A 77 -5.38 -0.92 4.36
N LEU A 78 -5.42 0.41 4.44
CA LEU A 78 -4.68 1.14 5.47
C LEU A 78 -5.21 0.78 6.87
N PHE A 79 -6.53 0.78 7.06
CA PHE A 79 -7.14 0.42 8.33
C PHE A 79 -6.71 -0.98 8.79
N SER A 80 -6.66 -1.96 7.88
CA SER A 80 -6.22 -3.32 8.17
C SER A 80 -4.75 -3.37 8.59
N ALA A 81 -3.87 -2.64 7.87
CA ALA A 81 -2.46 -2.53 8.21
C ALA A 81 -2.26 -1.93 9.62
N LEU A 82 -2.93 -0.81 9.91
CA LEU A 82 -2.83 -0.15 11.21
C LEU A 82 -3.44 -1.00 12.34
N SER A 83 -4.52 -1.71 12.05
CA SER A 83 -5.14 -2.64 13.01
C SER A 83 -4.24 -3.83 13.30
N SER A 84 -3.49 -4.35 12.33
CA SER A 84 -2.50 -5.42 12.59
C SER A 84 -1.44 -4.98 13.60
N ILE A 85 -0.93 -3.75 13.46
CA ILE A 85 -0.01 -3.15 14.42
C ILE A 85 -0.74 -2.90 15.75
N ALA A 86 -2.01 -2.49 15.71
CA ALA A 86 -2.84 -2.32 16.90
C ALA A 86 -2.90 -3.60 17.74
N PHE A 87 -3.12 -4.74 17.09
CA PHE A 87 -3.18 -6.08 17.67
C PHE A 87 -1.82 -6.71 17.99
N GLY A 88 -0.72 -5.96 17.87
CA GLY A 88 0.60 -6.39 18.34
C GLY A 88 1.50 -7.01 17.27
N CYS A 89 1.11 -6.99 15.99
CA CYS A 89 2.01 -7.38 14.91
C CYS A 89 3.19 -6.39 14.83
N PRO A 90 4.45 -6.85 14.84
CA PRO A 90 5.60 -5.96 14.67
C PRO A 90 5.53 -5.22 13.34
N VAL A 91 5.87 -3.93 13.35
CA VAL A 91 5.89 -3.08 12.14
C VAL A 91 6.68 -3.71 10.98
N PRO A 92 7.89 -4.27 11.18
CA PRO A 92 8.64 -4.89 10.10
C PRO A 92 7.90 -6.07 9.44
N VAL A 93 7.15 -6.84 10.24
CA VAL A 93 6.35 -7.99 9.77
C VAL A 93 5.16 -7.50 8.96
N THR A 94 4.40 -6.53 9.48
CA THR A 94 3.30 -5.89 8.74
C THR A 94 3.77 -5.31 7.41
N VAL A 95 4.90 -4.60 7.40
CA VAL A 95 5.50 -4.01 6.19
C VAL A 95 5.92 -5.09 5.20
N ALA A 96 6.63 -6.13 5.65
CA ALA A 96 7.08 -7.22 4.79
C ALA A 96 5.92 -7.92 4.09
N LEU A 97 4.83 -8.20 4.82
CA LEU A 97 3.63 -8.81 4.27
C LEU A 97 2.91 -7.87 3.31
N ILE A 98 2.79 -6.58 3.62
CA ILE A 98 2.18 -5.60 2.71
C ILE A 98 2.97 -5.48 1.40
N TYR A 99 4.30 -5.50 1.46
CA TYR A 99 5.13 -5.42 0.26
C TYR A 99 5.14 -6.70 -0.58
N THR A 100 4.35 -7.72 -0.22
CA THR A 100 3.97 -8.80 -1.15
C THR A 100 2.89 -8.39 -2.15
N GLN A 101 2.29 -7.21 -2.02
CA GLN A 101 1.28 -6.66 -2.94
C GLN A 101 1.68 -6.74 -4.44
N PRO A 102 2.95 -6.50 -4.86
CA PRO A 102 3.34 -6.67 -6.26
C PRO A 102 3.12 -8.09 -6.79
N PHE A 103 3.23 -9.12 -5.94
CA PHE A 103 2.98 -10.50 -6.31
C PHE A 103 1.49 -10.75 -6.55
N PHE A 104 0.62 -10.30 -5.64
CA PHE A 104 -0.83 -10.33 -5.87
C PHE A 104 -1.24 -9.54 -7.11
N THR A 105 -0.61 -8.39 -7.34
CA THR A 105 -0.83 -7.57 -8.55
C THR A 105 -0.42 -8.33 -9.81
N ALA A 106 0.73 -9.02 -9.79
CA ALA A 106 1.18 -9.85 -10.90
C ALA A 106 0.22 -11.04 -11.17
N VAL A 107 -0.26 -11.70 -10.12
CA VAL A 107 -1.25 -12.79 -10.22
C VAL A 107 -2.57 -12.28 -10.80
N ILE A 108 -3.10 -11.14 -10.31
CA ILE A 108 -4.33 -10.55 -10.84
C ILE A 108 -4.14 -10.12 -12.30
N SER A 109 -2.98 -9.53 -12.65
CA SER A 109 -2.65 -9.13 -14.02
C SER A 109 -2.60 -10.34 -14.97
N PHE A 110 -2.05 -11.47 -14.48
CA PHE A 110 -2.05 -12.75 -15.18
C PHE A 110 -3.47 -13.27 -15.41
N LEU A 111 -4.28 -13.37 -14.34
CA LEU A 111 -5.66 -13.87 -14.44
C LEU A 111 -6.54 -12.97 -15.32
N SER A 112 -6.22 -11.67 -15.38
CA SER A 112 -6.92 -10.69 -16.22
C SER A 112 -6.47 -10.70 -17.68
N GLY A 113 -5.50 -11.53 -18.06
CA GLY A 113 -4.96 -11.63 -19.42
C GLY A 113 -4.22 -10.37 -19.91
N ARG A 114 -3.89 -9.42 -19.02
CA ARG A 114 -3.26 -8.14 -19.39
C ARG A 114 -1.76 -8.26 -19.64
N GLU A 115 -1.11 -9.32 -19.15
CA GLU A 115 0.30 -9.59 -19.39
C GLU A 115 0.57 -11.03 -19.83
N LYS A 116 1.48 -11.19 -20.82
CA LYS A 116 2.04 -12.50 -21.17
C LYS A 116 2.98 -12.97 -20.06
N THR A 117 2.61 -14.05 -19.40
CA THR A 117 3.42 -14.72 -18.37
C THR A 117 4.43 -15.67 -19.00
N SER A 118 5.64 -15.64 -18.44
CA SER A 118 6.68 -16.64 -18.67
C SER A 118 6.89 -17.39 -17.37
N ALA A 119 7.17 -18.69 -17.42
CA ALA A 119 7.50 -19.50 -16.24
C ALA A 119 8.59 -18.85 -15.36
N ARG A 120 9.53 -18.12 -15.98
CA ARG A 120 10.57 -17.34 -15.28
C ARG A 120 10.01 -16.20 -14.44
N LYS A 121 9.02 -15.46 -14.94
CA LYS A 121 8.37 -14.37 -14.19
C LYS A 121 7.61 -14.92 -12.98
N LEU A 122 6.91 -16.03 -13.17
CA LEU A 122 6.18 -16.70 -12.09
C LEU A 122 7.14 -17.22 -11.00
N ALA A 123 8.26 -17.82 -11.37
CA ALA A 123 9.28 -18.27 -10.41
C ALA A 123 9.83 -17.10 -9.57
N ILE A 124 10.11 -15.94 -10.18
CA ILE A 124 10.59 -14.75 -9.45
C ILE A 124 9.54 -14.26 -8.45
N VAL A 125 8.27 -14.23 -8.85
CA VAL A 125 7.14 -13.88 -7.98
C VAL A 125 7.07 -14.83 -6.78
N LEU A 126 7.15 -16.14 -7.00
CA LEU A 126 7.09 -17.14 -5.94
C LEU A 126 8.28 -17.06 -4.96
N VAL A 127 9.50 -16.88 -5.48
CA VAL A 127 10.70 -16.69 -4.64
C VAL A 127 10.58 -15.43 -3.79
N GLY A 128 10.06 -14.34 -4.36
CA GLY A 128 9.84 -13.10 -3.63
C GLY A 128 8.76 -13.22 -2.54
N MET A 129 7.65 -13.93 -2.83
CA MET A 129 6.63 -14.25 -1.82
C MET A 129 7.23 -15.07 -0.68
N PHE A 130 8.05 -16.06 -1.00
CA PHE A 130 8.71 -16.90 -0.01
C PHE A 130 9.68 -16.10 0.86
N GLY A 131 10.47 -15.20 0.26
CA GLY A 131 11.36 -14.32 1.02
C GLY A 131 10.61 -13.38 1.98
N ALA A 132 9.49 -12.81 1.54
CA ALA A 132 8.65 -11.99 2.41
C ALA A 132 7.99 -12.80 3.54
N PHE A 133 7.57 -14.04 3.25
CA PHE A 133 7.07 -14.97 4.26
C PHE A 133 8.15 -15.29 5.31
N LEU A 134 9.38 -15.59 4.90
CA LEU A 134 10.49 -15.79 5.84
C LEU A 134 10.78 -14.54 6.67
N ALA A 135 10.78 -13.36 6.05
CA ALA A 135 10.99 -12.09 6.73
C ALA A 135 9.87 -11.75 7.73
N SER A 136 8.68 -12.30 7.54
CA SER A 136 7.57 -12.14 8.49
C SER A 136 7.80 -12.87 9.83
N GLY A 137 8.76 -13.79 9.89
CA GLY A 137 9.04 -14.58 11.09
C GLY A 137 7.91 -15.51 11.50
N LEU A 138 6.92 -15.75 10.62
CA LEU A 138 5.83 -16.69 10.85
C LEU A 138 6.39 -18.13 10.92
N THR A 139 6.72 -18.59 12.13
CA THR A 139 6.85 -20.01 12.41
C THR A 139 5.45 -20.62 12.53
N PRO A 140 5.18 -21.79 11.91
CA PRO A 140 3.97 -22.54 12.17
C PRO A 140 3.85 -22.72 13.68
N GLN A 141 2.78 -22.20 14.29
CA GLN A 141 2.50 -22.45 15.70
C GLN A 141 2.37 -23.97 15.88
N GLN A 142 3.22 -24.52 16.76
CA GLN A 142 3.03 -25.84 17.36
C GLN A 142 1.93 -25.77 18.41
#